data_AF-A0A920HBE1-F1
#
_entry.id   AF-A0A920HBE1-F1
#
_cell.length_a   1.000
_cell.length_b   1.000
_cell.length_c   1.000
_cell.angle_alpha   90.00
_cell.angle_beta   90.00
_cell.angle_gamma   90.00
#
_symmetry.space_group_name_H-M   'P 1'
#
loop_
_entity.id
_entity.type
_entity.pdbx_description
1 polymer ?
#
loop_
_entity_poly.entity_id
_entity_poly.type
_entity_poly.pdbx_seq_one_letter_code
_entity_poly.pdbx_strand_id
1 'polypeptide(L)'
;MLDIDPATGNLDPESIENNLSKKTKCILVVHYAGYTAKMDAILEIAKKYKLFVIEDCAHALGAKIGNKSVGSFGDFAIFSFQAIKHITTIDGSMLILKNKKYAQRAKKIRWFGLVKGKPRDQNRIKELGFKYNMTNISAVMGLEQLKTFPSQN
;
A
#
# COMPACT_ATOMS: atom_id res chain seq x y z
N MET A 1 -11.78 19.78 2.99
CA MET A 1 -12.10 18.34 2.95
C MET A 1 -12.00 17.91 1.50
N LEU A 2 -11.44 16.73 1.22
CA LEU A 2 -11.38 16.20 -0.15
C LEU A 2 -12.74 15.59 -0.51
N ASP A 3 -13.06 15.60 -1.79
CA ASP A 3 -14.32 15.06 -2.31
C ASP A 3 -14.09 13.78 -3.14
N ILE A 4 -15.17 13.06 -3.42
CA ILE A 4 -15.16 11.86 -4.24
C ILE A 4 -15.81 12.10 -5.60
N ASP A 5 -15.37 11.34 -6.60
CA ASP A 5 -16.11 11.21 -7.85
C ASP A 5 -17.36 10.33 -7.58
N PRO A 6 -18.58 10.86 -7.70
CA PRO A 6 -19.80 10.14 -7.34
C PRO A 6 -20.06 8.90 -8.21
N ALA A 7 -19.47 8.82 -9.40
CA ALA A 7 -19.61 7.66 -10.27
C ALA A 7 -18.72 6.48 -9.84
N THR A 8 -17.62 6.74 -9.13
CA THR A 8 -16.65 5.69 -8.78
C THR A 8 -16.45 5.50 -7.27
N GLY A 9 -16.85 6.49 -6.46
CA GLY A 9 -16.57 6.53 -5.02
C GLY A 9 -15.10 6.80 -4.68
N ASN A 10 -14.24 7.01 -5.68
CA ASN A 10 -12.81 7.30 -5.49
C ASN A 10 -12.56 8.79 -5.33
N LEU A 11 -11.37 9.14 -4.82
CA LEU A 11 -10.92 10.53 -4.69
C LEU A 11 -11.05 11.28 -6.02
N ASP A 12 -11.75 12.42 -6.00
CA ASP A 12 -11.80 13.33 -7.14
C ASP A 12 -10.50 14.16 -7.20
N PRO A 13 -9.71 14.07 -8.29
CA PRO A 13 -8.46 14.82 -8.44
C PRO A 13 -8.65 16.34 -8.39
N GLU A 14 -9.78 16.88 -8.87
CA GLU A 14 -10.02 18.33 -8.88
C GLU A 14 -10.13 18.89 -7.47
N SER A 15 -10.72 18.11 -6.54
CA SER A 15 -10.80 18.48 -5.13
C SER A 15 -9.43 18.59 -4.43
N ILE A 16 -8.35 17.99 -4.98
CA ILE A 16 -7.05 17.91 -4.32
C ILE A 16 -6.39 19.29 -4.24
N GLU A 17 -6.22 19.98 -5.37
CA GLU A 17 -5.42 21.22 -5.43
C GLU A 17 -5.99 22.29 -4.49
N ASN A 18 -7.32 22.40 -4.41
CA ASN A 18 -8.03 23.35 -3.54
C ASN A 18 -7.83 23.09 -2.04
N ASN A 19 -7.39 21.88 -1.66
CA ASN A 19 -7.20 21.47 -0.28
C ASN A 19 -5.72 21.28 0.10
N LEU A 20 -4.78 21.61 -0.79
CA LEU A 20 -3.36 21.52 -0.50
C LEU A 20 -2.90 22.63 0.44
N SER A 21 -1.93 22.30 1.29
CA SER A 21 -1.25 23.26 2.15
C SER A 21 0.25 22.95 2.22
N LYS A 22 1.04 23.88 2.78
CA LYS A 22 2.48 23.64 3.06
C LYS A 22 2.72 22.45 4.00
N LYS A 23 1.70 22.04 4.77
CA LYS A 23 1.75 20.89 5.67
C LYS A 23 1.49 19.57 4.95
N THR A 24 0.87 19.57 3.76
CA THR A 24 0.58 18.36 3.01
C THR A 24 1.90 17.67 2.59
N LYS A 25 2.01 16.36 2.86
CA LYS A 25 3.21 15.54 2.54
C LYS A 25 2.93 14.36 1.63
N CYS A 26 1.67 13.90 1.58
CA CYS A 26 1.28 12.80 0.74
C CYS A 26 -0.18 12.92 0.31
N ILE A 27 -0.52 12.22 -0.75
CA ILE A 27 -1.88 11.92 -1.18
C ILE A 27 -2.09 10.43 -0.93
N LEU A 28 -3.12 10.08 -0.17
CA LEU A 28 -3.55 8.69 0.00
C LEU A 28 -4.80 8.50 -0.84
N VAL A 29 -4.78 7.50 -1.73
CA VAL A 29 -5.90 7.17 -2.60
C VAL A 29 -6.36 5.76 -2.34
N VAL A 30 -7.67 5.56 -2.34
CA VAL A 30 -8.29 4.23 -2.23
C VAL A 30 -8.71 3.81 -3.64
N HIS A 31 -8.46 2.55 -4.00
CA HIS A 31 -9.12 1.92 -5.16
C HIS A 31 -10.40 1.24 -4.66
N TYR A 32 -11.44 2.04 -4.49
CA TYR A 32 -12.65 1.68 -3.78
C TYR A 32 -13.47 0.62 -4.54
N ALA A 33 -13.90 -0.43 -3.82
CA ALA A 33 -14.73 -1.52 -4.36
C ALA A 33 -14.20 -2.16 -5.66
N GLY A 34 -12.88 -2.14 -5.88
CA GLY A 34 -12.24 -2.64 -7.10
C GLY A 34 -12.17 -1.63 -8.25
N TYR A 35 -12.89 -0.50 -8.16
CA TYR A 35 -12.76 0.61 -9.10
C TYR A 35 -11.44 1.34 -8.89
N THR A 36 -10.71 1.54 -9.97
CA THR A 36 -9.41 2.19 -9.92
C THR A 36 -9.55 3.71 -9.84
N ALA A 37 -8.86 4.35 -8.89
CA ALA A 37 -8.71 5.81 -8.87
C ALA A 37 -8.08 6.35 -10.16
N LYS A 38 -8.31 7.63 -10.47
CA LYS A 38 -7.76 8.34 -11.64
C LYS A 38 -6.25 8.62 -11.48
N MET A 39 -5.45 7.56 -11.46
CA MET A 39 -4.05 7.61 -11.04
C MET A 39 -3.19 8.57 -11.86
N ASP A 40 -3.41 8.70 -13.16
CA ASP A 40 -2.63 9.61 -13.99
C ASP A 40 -2.76 11.06 -13.51
N ALA A 41 -3.99 11.55 -13.30
CA ALA A 41 -4.24 12.89 -12.76
C ALA A 41 -3.66 13.08 -11.35
N ILE A 42 -3.83 12.08 -10.48
CA ILE A 42 -3.30 12.12 -9.10
C ILE A 42 -1.77 12.20 -9.10
N LEU A 43 -1.10 11.42 -9.96
CA LEU A 43 0.36 11.39 -10.07
C LEU A 43 0.90 12.71 -10.63
N GLU A 44 0.21 13.36 -11.57
CA GLU A 44 0.57 14.68 -12.07
C GLU A 44 0.54 15.73 -10.95
N ILE A 45 -0.53 15.76 -10.16
CA ILE A 45 -0.65 16.66 -9.00
C ILE A 45 0.46 16.34 -7.98
N ALA A 46 0.66 15.07 -7.62
CA ALA A 46 1.70 14.67 -6.69
C ALA A 46 3.10 15.11 -7.14
N LYS A 47 3.40 14.97 -8.44
CA LYS A 47 4.67 15.42 -9.04
C LYS A 47 4.81 16.93 -8.98
N LYS A 48 3.77 17.69 -9.35
CA LYS A 48 3.74 19.16 -9.31
C LYS A 48 4.06 19.71 -7.92
N TYR A 49 3.48 19.10 -6.88
CA TYR A 49 3.64 19.54 -5.49
C TYR A 49 4.68 18.75 -4.67
N LYS A 50 5.42 17.83 -5.30
CA LYS A 50 6.44 16.97 -4.67
C LYS A 50 5.91 16.19 -3.46
N LEU A 51 4.73 15.61 -3.61
CA LEU A 51 4.05 14.81 -2.59
C LEU A 51 4.29 13.33 -2.84
N PHE A 52 4.35 12.54 -1.77
CA PHE A 52 4.30 11.08 -1.89
C PHE A 52 2.89 10.61 -2.26
N VAL A 53 2.78 9.48 -2.94
CA VAL A 53 1.49 8.82 -3.19
C VAL A 53 1.43 7.47 -2.48
N ILE A 54 0.35 7.25 -1.74
CA ILE A 54 0.02 5.99 -1.07
C ILE A 54 -1.23 5.41 -1.73
N GLU A 55 -1.12 4.22 -2.32
CA GLU A 55 -2.25 3.47 -2.82
C GLU A 55 -2.79 2.54 -1.73
N ASP A 56 -4.06 2.69 -1.36
CA ASP A 56 -4.81 1.68 -0.63
C ASP A 56 -5.54 0.80 -1.65
N CYS A 57 -4.97 -0.40 -1.84
CA CYS A 57 -5.45 -1.43 -2.76
C CYS A 57 -6.21 -2.53 -2.02
N ALA A 58 -6.67 -2.31 -0.78
CA ALA A 58 -7.34 -3.33 0.02
C ALA A 58 -8.57 -3.95 -0.68
N HIS A 59 -9.25 -3.20 -1.56
CA HIS A 59 -10.42 -3.65 -2.32
C HIS A 59 -10.12 -3.97 -3.79
N ALA A 60 -8.85 -3.93 -4.24
CA ALA A 60 -8.54 -3.91 -5.66
C ALA A 60 -7.42 -4.89 -6.04
N LEU A 61 -7.23 -5.98 -5.29
CA LEU A 61 -6.28 -7.01 -5.69
C LEU A 61 -6.67 -7.58 -7.06
N GLY A 62 -5.74 -7.50 -8.02
CA GLY A 62 -5.96 -7.95 -9.40
C GLY A 62 -6.44 -6.87 -10.37
N ALA A 63 -6.86 -5.69 -9.88
CA ALA A 63 -7.25 -4.58 -10.74
C ALA A 63 -6.04 -4.01 -11.51
N LYS A 64 -6.30 -3.50 -12.72
CA LYS A 64 -5.29 -2.89 -13.60
C LYS A 64 -5.78 -1.55 -14.15
N ILE A 65 -4.84 -0.63 -14.40
CA ILE A 65 -5.05 0.56 -15.22
C ILE A 65 -4.16 0.38 -16.45
N GLY A 66 -4.79 0.14 -17.60
CA GLY A 66 -4.11 -0.36 -18.79
C GLY A 66 -3.38 -1.68 -18.49
N ASN A 67 -2.08 -1.74 -18.77
CA ASN A 67 -1.26 -2.96 -18.57
C ASN A 67 -0.57 -3.03 -17.19
N LYS A 68 -0.82 -2.08 -16.29
CA LYS A 68 -0.17 -2.02 -14.98
C LYS A 68 -1.15 -2.36 -13.86
N SER A 69 -0.76 -3.26 -12.97
CA SER A 69 -1.54 -3.59 -11.77
C SER A 69 -1.59 -2.40 -10.80
N VAL A 70 -2.72 -2.21 -10.12
CA VAL A 70 -2.79 -1.27 -8.99
C VAL A 70 -1.77 -1.63 -7.92
N GLY A 71 -1.34 -0.63 -7.15
CA GLY A 71 -0.28 -0.76 -6.16
C GLY A 71 1.15 -0.67 -6.73
N SER A 72 1.28 -0.39 -8.03
CA SER A 72 2.56 -0.17 -8.70
C SER A 72 2.81 1.29 -9.12
N PHE A 73 1.84 2.17 -8.90
CA PHE A 73 1.84 3.54 -9.38
C PHE A 73 2.48 4.49 -8.37
N GLY A 74 2.05 4.40 -7.11
CA GLY A 74 2.50 5.24 -6.00
C GLY A 74 3.87 4.86 -5.46
N ASP A 75 4.30 5.61 -4.43
CA ASP A 75 5.54 5.33 -3.70
C ASP A 75 5.37 4.17 -2.71
N PHE A 76 4.16 4.03 -2.20
CA PHE A 76 3.70 3.04 -1.24
C PHE A 76 2.38 2.45 -1.73
N ALA A 77 2.18 1.15 -1.54
CA ALA A 77 0.87 0.55 -1.73
C ALA A 77 0.57 -0.51 -0.66
N ILE A 78 -0.69 -0.62 -0.27
CA ILE A 78 -1.13 -1.54 0.78
C ILE A 78 -2.22 -2.45 0.23
N PHE A 79 -2.10 -3.75 0.49
CA PHE A 79 -3.15 -4.73 0.25
C PHE A 79 -3.59 -5.35 1.57
N SER A 80 -4.88 -5.69 1.65
CA SER A 80 -5.46 -6.41 2.77
C SER A 80 -5.77 -7.84 2.36
N PHE A 81 -5.46 -8.79 3.25
CA PHE A 81 -5.78 -10.21 3.12
C PHE A 81 -6.63 -10.67 4.31
N GLN A 82 -7.48 -9.77 4.81
CA GLN A 82 -8.47 -10.08 5.83
C GLN A 82 -9.53 -11.04 5.28
N ALA A 83 -10.26 -11.71 6.19
CA ALA A 83 -11.17 -12.82 5.93
C ALA A 83 -12.07 -12.71 4.68
N ILE A 84 -12.56 -11.51 4.33
CA ILE A 84 -13.50 -11.30 3.22
C ILE A 84 -12.88 -10.62 1.99
N LYS A 85 -11.54 -10.59 1.88
CA LYS A 85 -10.84 -10.03 0.72
C LYS A 85 -10.66 -11.07 -0.39
N HIS A 86 -10.33 -10.59 -1.60
CA HIS A 86 -10.13 -11.38 -2.83
C HIS A 86 -9.28 -12.63 -2.61
N ILE A 87 -8.17 -12.47 -1.88
CA ILE A 87 -7.44 -13.58 -1.24
C ILE A 87 -7.42 -13.31 0.25
N THR A 88 -7.39 -14.37 1.05
CA THR A 88 -7.42 -14.27 2.51
C THR A 88 -6.28 -15.05 3.16
N THR A 89 -5.74 -14.50 4.24
CA THR A 89 -4.81 -15.19 5.14
C THR A 89 -5.37 -15.24 6.56
N ILE A 90 -6.71 -15.26 6.69
CA ILE A 90 -7.51 -14.96 7.90
C ILE A 90 -7.40 -13.49 8.28
N ASP A 91 -6.19 -13.09 8.67
CA ASP A 91 -5.79 -11.71 8.82
C ASP A 91 -4.37 -11.54 8.26
N GLY A 92 -4.11 -10.40 7.66
CA GLY A 92 -2.86 -10.14 6.98
C GLY A 92 -2.93 -8.97 6.00
N SER A 93 -1.74 -8.55 5.58
CA SER A 93 -1.57 -7.46 4.63
C SER A 93 -0.23 -7.56 3.91
N MET A 94 -0.11 -6.79 2.84
CA MET A 94 1.13 -6.60 2.12
C MET A 94 1.39 -5.11 1.93
N LEU A 95 2.64 -4.71 2.13
CA LEU A 95 3.12 -3.36 1.85
C LEU A 95 4.12 -3.43 0.69
N ILE A 96 3.81 -2.74 -0.40
CA ILE A 96 4.69 -2.54 -1.55
C ILE A 96 5.37 -1.18 -1.40
N LEU A 97 6.68 -1.15 -1.68
CA LEU A 97 7.53 0.03 -1.52
C LEU A 97 8.44 0.15 -2.74
N LYS A 98 8.31 1.24 -3.48
CA LYS A 98 9.12 1.48 -4.68
C LYS A 98 10.58 1.78 -4.34
N ASN A 99 10.80 2.51 -3.24
CA ASN A 99 12.14 2.90 -2.80
C ASN A 99 12.77 1.84 -1.88
N LYS A 100 13.94 1.31 -2.28
CA LYS A 100 14.70 0.30 -1.50
C LYS A 100 15.04 0.77 -0.08
N LYS A 101 15.32 2.06 0.14
CA LYS A 101 15.60 2.64 1.46
C LYS A 101 14.37 2.51 2.38
N TYR A 102 13.18 2.82 1.86
CA TYR A 102 11.95 2.64 2.63
C TYR A 102 11.64 1.16 2.85
N ALA A 103 11.87 0.29 1.86
CA ALA A 103 11.73 -1.16 2.03
C ALA A 103 12.62 -1.73 3.16
N GLN A 104 13.89 -1.29 3.23
CA GLN A 104 14.79 -1.68 4.30
C GLN A 104 14.35 -1.14 5.66
N ARG A 105 13.88 0.12 5.72
CA ARG A 105 13.32 0.71 6.94
C ARG A 105 12.09 -0.06 7.41
N ALA A 106 11.13 -0.32 6.52
CA ALA A 106 9.90 -1.07 6.78
C ALA A 106 10.19 -2.46 7.37
N LYS A 107 11.15 -3.20 6.81
CA LYS A 107 11.55 -4.53 7.33
C LYS A 107 12.04 -4.47 8.78
N LYS A 108 12.75 -3.41 9.19
CA LYS A 108 13.21 -3.21 10.57
C LYS A 108 12.05 -2.83 11.49
N ILE A 109 11.30 -1.78 11.14
CA ILE A 109 10.22 -1.28 12.01
C ILE A 109 9.05 -2.25 12.11
N ARG A 110 8.85 -3.16 11.15
CA ARG A 110 7.87 -4.26 11.25
C ARG A 110 8.18 -5.24 12.39
N TRP A 111 9.43 -5.26 12.86
CA TRP A 111 9.91 -6.15 13.90
C TRP A 111 10.73 -5.39 14.95
N PHE A 112 10.04 -4.57 15.74
CA PHE A 112 10.55 -3.81 16.89
C PHE A 112 11.69 -2.82 16.57
N GLY A 113 12.01 -2.57 15.31
CA GLY A 113 13.16 -1.75 14.91
C GLY A 113 14.48 -2.53 14.88
N LEU A 114 14.44 -3.86 15.05
CA LEU A 114 15.63 -4.71 15.08
C LEU A 114 16.21 -4.93 13.68
N VAL A 115 17.54 -4.98 13.62
CA VAL A 115 18.26 -5.40 12.40
C VAL A 115 18.35 -6.93 12.36
N LYS A 116 17.76 -7.57 11.35
CA LYS A 116 17.83 -9.03 11.16
C LYS A 116 19.28 -9.47 10.96
N GLY A 117 19.66 -10.62 11.51
CA GLY A 117 21.01 -11.18 11.38
C GLY A 117 22.05 -10.64 12.36
N LYS A 118 21.67 -9.71 13.24
CA LYS A 118 22.52 -9.28 14.36
C LYS A 118 22.11 -9.97 15.68
N PRO A 119 23.08 -10.42 16.50
CA PRO A 119 22.82 -10.86 17.88
C PRO A 119 22.03 -9.83 18.68
N ARG A 120 21.16 -10.27 19.59
CA ARG A 120 20.21 -9.40 20.31
C ARG A 120 20.91 -8.38 21.21
N ASP A 121 21.94 -8.82 21.91
CA ASP A 121 22.84 -8.02 22.75
C ASP A 121 23.57 -6.92 21.96
N GLN A 122 23.82 -7.13 20.67
CA GLN A 122 24.48 -6.17 19.78
C GLN A 122 23.49 -5.30 18.97
N ASN A 123 22.18 -5.56 19.09
CA ASN A 123 21.15 -4.90 18.31
C ASN A 123 20.67 -3.62 18.99
N ARG A 124 21.36 -2.51 18.74
CA ARG A 124 20.92 -1.20 19.22
C ARG A 124 19.72 -0.71 18.39
N ILE A 125 18.56 -0.62 19.03
CA ILE A 125 17.33 -0.09 18.43
C ILE A 125 17.50 1.42 18.25
N LYS A 126 17.64 1.87 17.00
CA LYS A 126 17.79 3.31 16.65
C LYS A 126 16.46 3.99 16.36
N GLU A 127 15.43 3.22 16.11
CA GLU A 127 14.11 3.67 15.68
C GLU A 127 13.08 2.73 16.29
N LEU A 128 12.05 3.29 16.95
CA LEU A 128 10.96 2.50 17.51
C LEU A 128 10.23 1.76 16.39
N GLY A 129 9.98 0.47 16.60
CA GLY A 129 9.19 -0.35 15.69
C GLY A 129 8.00 -1.02 16.37
N PHE A 130 7.34 -1.87 15.61
CA PHE A 130 6.10 -2.55 15.92
C PHE A 130 6.26 -4.07 15.78
N LYS A 131 5.21 -4.80 16.12
CA LYS A 131 5.08 -6.24 15.86
C LYS A 131 4.03 -6.47 14.77
N TYR A 132 4.41 -6.20 13.51
CA TYR A 132 3.51 -6.29 12.35
C TYR A 132 3.94 -7.39 11.37
N ASN A 133 4.70 -8.39 11.82
CA ASN A 133 5.07 -9.50 10.97
C ASN A 133 3.87 -10.42 10.71
N MET A 134 3.73 -10.85 9.46
CA MET A 134 2.87 -11.98 9.12
C MET A 134 3.41 -13.26 9.77
N THR A 135 2.51 -14.17 10.15
CA THR A 135 2.87 -15.50 10.67
C THR A 135 3.15 -16.46 9.53
N ASN A 136 3.86 -17.56 9.81
CA ASN A 136 4.08 -18.61 8.81
C ASN A 136 2.77 -19.27 8.38
N ILE A 137 1.79 -19.42 9.29
CA ILE A 137 0.49 -20.01 8.98
C ILE A 137 -0.26 -19.13 7.97
N SER A 138 -0.35 -17.82 8.25
CA SER A 138 -0.96 -16.85 7.32
C SER A 138 -0.24 -16.84 5.96
N ALA A 139 1.09 -16.94 5.96
CA ALA A 139 1.87 -16.97 4.72
C ALA A 139 1.62 -18.23 3.89
N VAL A 140 1.55 -19.42 4.50
CA VAL A 140 1.24 -20.68 3.81
C VAL A 140 -0.16 -20.64 3.22
N MET A 141 -1.15 -20.15 3.98
CA MET A 141 -2.51 -19.97 3.46
C MET A 141 -2.54 -19.02 2.26
N GLY A 142 -1.81 -17.89 2.33
CA GLY A 142 -1.69 -16.96 1.21
C GLY A 142 -1.04 -17.58 -0.03
N LEU A 143 -0.01 -18.42 0.15
CA LEU A 143 0.61 -19.15 -0.95
C LEU A 143 -0.37 -20.11 -1.64
N GLU A 144 -1.21 -20.82 -0.88
CA GLU A 144 -2.24 -21.70 -1.45
C GLU A 144 -3.32 -20.90 -2.18
N GLN A 145 -3.77 -19.77 -1.61
CA GLN A 145 -4.75 -18.88 -2.25
C GLN A 145 -4.22 -18.29 -3.57
N LEU A 146 -2.93 -17.96 -3.65
CA LEU A 146 -2.31 -17.43 -4.87
C LEU A 146 -2.28 -18.44 -6.03
N LYS A 147 -2.34 -19.75 -5.77
CA LYS A 147 -2.37 -20.77 -6.84
C LYS A 147 -3.68 -20.76 -7.60
N THR A 148 -4.78 -20.43 -6.93
CA THR A 148 -6.13 -20.39 -7.51
C THR A 148 -6.58 -18.97 -7.83
N PHE A 149 -5.88 -17.95 -7.31
CA PHE A 149 -6.12 -16.57 -7.69
C PHE A 149 -5.86 -16.43 -9.19
N PRO A 150 -6.85 -15.99 -9.98
CA PRO A 150 -6.73 -16.00 -11.44
C PRO A 150 -5.54 -15.14 -11.85
N SER A 151 -4.50 -15.79 -12.38
CA SER A 151 -3.54 -15.12 -13.23
C SER A 151 -4.32 -14.70 -14.47
N GLN A 152 -4.70 -13.43 -14.55
CA GLN A 152 -5.21 -12.88 -15.80
C GLN A 152 -4.07 -12.93 -16.83
N ASN A 153 -4.00 -14.05 -17.55
CA ASN A 153 -3.27 -14.20 -18.80
C ASN A 153 -3.74 -13.15 -19.79
#